data_AF-A0A6L5XYM8-F1
#
_entry.id   AF-A0A6L5XYM8-F1
#
_cell.length_a   1.000
_cell.length_b   1.000
_cell.length_c   1.000
_cell.angle_alpha   90.00
_cell.angle_beta   90.00
_cell.angle_gamma   90.00
#
_symmetry.space_group_name_H-M   'P 1'
#
loop_
_entity.id
_entity.type
_entity.pdbx_description
1 polymer ?
#
loop_
_entity_poly.entity_id
_entity_poly.type
_entity_poly.pdbx_seq_one_letter_code
_entity_poly.pdbx_strand_id
1 'polypeptide(L)'
;MKRILMRAGMSPLDNRSQFDVVTQNLIGNNMGNMLFVYSMFRTLMTEDTEIDTILTNRAYQLEEIEKMNQEYDYFVIPLANAFRDGFIKELEYLTKIVKNLTIPCIVTGIGIQKKIDSPLNQEFLFNEPAKEFMKAVLEKSALVGVRGEITAEYLKILGFQEEKDFTVIGCPSMYTYGKQLPKPKKNNLTEESDVCINYKIDLPKILHQTIEKSKIQLPNYTIIPQSIEELRLMYAGVPYPVEKHTSVPKKYPVHIASKDYRNDKIRGFVNVPQWIQYIKESEFSFGSRIHGNIAGVLAGTPSYIFVYDGRILELARYHNIPHQTVKQMTSKTDIFEIYAKTDFNSVTLGHEQRFFHFLQFLDQNGLETIYDKNGEAKKVPFEEKLGKMELEPPIRSISCVSWKEREERMNLYYTFLENKKEDYRKTVLNLRAENKELKNEINTVKKMKNHSFYKRLLRKLSC
;
A
#
# COMPACT_ATOMS: atom_id res chain seq x y z
N MET A 1 -27.15 5.71 11.33
CA MET A 1 -25.93 4.92 11.04
C MET A 1 -25.12 5.72 10.06
N LYS A 2 -23.86 6.05 10.41
CA LYS A 2 -22.91 6.79 9.58
C LYS A 2 -22.27 5.82 8.58
N ARG A 3 -22.25 6.16 7.30
CA ARG A 3 -21.70 5.31 6.23
C ARG A 3 -20.42 5.93 5.67
N ILE A 4 -19.32 5.20 5.74
CA ILE A 4 -18.02 5.65 5.25
C ILE A 4 -17.66 4.82 4.02
N LEU A 5 -17.34 5.51 2.92
CA LEU A 5 -16.67 4.90 1.79
C LEU A 5 -15.16 5.02 1.99
N MET A 6 -14.42 3.91 1.99
CA MET A 6 -12.98 3.92 2.19
C MET A 6 -12.22 3.46 0.95
N ARG A 7 -11.20 4.21 0.54
CA ARG A 7 -10.27 3.78 -0.50
C ARG A 7 -9.48 2.55 -0.04
N ALA A 8 -9.83 1.38 -0.53
CA ALA A 8 -9.18 0.10 -0.23
C ALA A 8 -9.60 -0.95 -1.27
N GLY A 9 -8.76 -1.97 -1.47
CA GLY A 9 -9.11 -3.07 -2.38
C GLY A 9 -10.06 -4.10 -1.77
N MET A 10 -10.15 -4.16 -0.45
CA MET A 10 -11.08 -5.03 0.28
C MET A 10 -11.29 -4.55 1.71
N SER A 11 -12.44 -4.87 2.28
CA SER A 11 -12.67 -4.74 3.72
C SER A 11 -11.90 -5.84 4.48
N PRO A 12 -11.27 -5.54 5.63
CA PRO A 12 -10.72 -6.57 6.50
C PRO A 12 -11.76 -7.57 7.01
N LEU A 13 -13.05 -7.19 6.99
CA LEU A 13 -14.18 -8.02 7.42
C LEU A 13 -14.78 -8.87 6.29
N ASP A 14 -14.24 -8.79 5.08
CA ASP A 14 -14.66 -9.68 3.97
C ASP A 14 -14.00 -11.07 4.07
N ASN A 15 -12.83 -11.17 4.74
CA ASN A 15 -11.97 -12.37 4.77
C ASN A 15 -11.85 -13.06 3.41
N ARG A 16 -11.44 -12.28 2.40
CA ARG A 16 -11.29 -12.74 1.01
C ARG A 16 -10.32 -13.91 0.91
N SER A 17 -10.67 -14.89 0.09
CA SER A 17 -9.86 -16.08 -0.14
C SER A 17 -8.46 -15.74 -0.67
N GLN A 18 -7.49 -16.64 -0.44
CA GLN A 18 -6.15 -16.51 -1.04
C GLN A 18 -6.21 -16.31 -2.56
N PHE A 19 -7.12 -17.03 -3.22
CA PHE A 19 -7.34 -16.95 -4.66
C PHE A 19 -7.79 -15.55 -5.10
N ASP A 20 -8.81 -14.99 -4.44
CA ASP A 20 -9.37 -13.68 -4.81
C ASP A 20 -8.34 -12.57 -4.63
N VAL A 21 -7.62 -12.58 -3.51
CA VAL A 21 -6.60 -11.56 -3.23
C VAL A 21 -5.48 -11.58 -4.27
N VAL A 22 -5.02 -12.77 -4.65
CA VAL A 22 -3.92 -12.98 -5.62
C VAL A 22 -4.35 -12.64 -7.06
N THR A 23 -5.55 -13.04 -7.45
CA THR A 23 -6.03 -12.88 -8.84
C THR A 23 -6.57 -11.47 -9.10
N GLN A 24 -7.30 -10.89 -8.14
CA GLN A 24 -7.92 -9.57 -8.27
C GLN A 24 -7.04 -8.43 -7.77
N ASN A 25 -5.90 -8.74 -7.13
CA ASN A 25 -4.95 -7.76 -6.60
C ASN A 25 -5.57 -6.81 -5.56
N LEU A 26 -6.29 -7.38 -4.59
CA LEU A 26 -7.00 -6.62 -3.55
C LEU A 26 -6.07 -5.90 -2.55
N ILE A 27 -4.76 -6.16 -2.64
CA ILE A 27 -3.71 -5.49 -1.84
C ILE A 27 -3.03 -4.32 -2.57
N GLY A 28 -3.45 -3.99 -3.81
CA GLY A 28 -2.89 -2.85 -4.54
C GLY A 28 -1.37 -2.98 -4.78
N ASN A 29 -0.93 -4.16 -5.23
CA ASN A 29 0.46 -4.58 -5.43
C ASN A 29 1.33 -4.69 -4.18
N ASN A 30 0.83 -4.31 -3.00
CA ASN A 30 1.64 -4.33 -1.77
C ASN A 30 0.85 -4.81 -0.55
N MET A 31 1.23 -5.96 0.01
CA MET A 31 0.60 -6.57 1.18
C MET A 31 0.57 -5.62 2.39
N GLY A 32 1.58 -4.76 2.53
CA GLY A 32 1.66 -3.74 3.58
C GLY A 32 0.52 -2.72 3.56
N ASN A 33 -0.18 -2.56 2.43
CA ASN A 33 -1.34 -1.66 2.34
C ASN A 33 -2.48 -2.08 3.27
N MET A 34 -2.60 -3.37 3.56
CA MET A 34 -3.65 -3.87 4.45
C MET A 34 -3.50 -3.32 5.88
N LEU A 35 -2.29 -3.02 6.35
CA LEU A 35 -2.06 -2.57 7.73
C LEU A 35 -2.72 -1.21 8.03
N PHE A 36 -2.57 -0.24 7.13
CA PHE A 36 -3.17 1.07 7.36
C PHE A 36 -4.68 1.05 7.11
N VAL A 37 -5.18 0.23 6.19
CA VAL A 37 -6.63 0.03 6.01
C VAL A 37 -7.22 -0.61 7.27
N TYR A 38 -6.61 -1.68 7.77
CA TYR A 38 -7.01 -2.37 9.00
C TYR A 38 -7.09 -1.41 10.19
N SER A 39 -6.07 -0.56 10.37
CA SER A 39 -6.06 0.43 11.45
C SER A 39 -7.15 1.48 11.30
N MET A 40 -7.43 1.96 10.09
CA MET A 40 -8.50 2.92 9.85
C MET A 40 -9.88 2.29 10.08
N PHE A 41 -10.11 1.06 9.63
CA PHE A 41 -11.33 0.30 9.95
C PHE A 41 -11.53 0.16 11.46
N ARG A 42 -10.49 -0.29 12.18
CA ARG A 42 -10.55 -0.43 13.63
C ARG A 42 -10.85 0.89 14.33
N THR A 43 -10.24 1.99 13.88
CA THR A 43 -10.36 3.32 14.50
C THR A 43 -11.73 3.96 14.28
N LEU A 44 -12.28 3.86 13.06
CA LEU A 44 -13.49 4.58 12.65
C LEU A 44 -14.78 3.79 12.88
N MET A 45 -14.71 2.47 13.07
CA MET A 45 -15.91 1.64 13.22
C MET A 45 -16.49 1.73 14.64
N THR A 46 -17.27 2.78 14.90
CA THR A 46 -18.14 2.88 16.09
C THR A 46 -19.34 1.93 15.99
N GLU A 47 -20.18 1.86 17.03
CA GLU A 47 -21.37 1.00 17.03
C GLU A 47 -22.36 1.38 15.91
N ASP A 48 -22.42 2.67 15.56
CA ASP A 48 -23.31 3.23 14.53
C ASP A 48 -22.61 3.52 13.20
N THR A 49 -21.46 2.88 12.92
CA THR A 49 -20.70 3.09 11.68
C THR A 49 -20.66 1.84 10.79
N GLU A 50 -20.92 2.04 9.50
CA GLU A 50 -20.68 1.07 8.42
C GLU A 50 -19.56 1.58 7.51
N ILE A 51 -18.66 0.70 7.08
CA ILE A 51 -17.52 1.06 6.23
C ILE A 51 -17.49 0.12 5.02
N ASP A 52 -17.73 0.69 3.84
CA ASP A 52 -17.58 0.03 2.56
C ASP A 52 -16.25 0.40 1.90
N THR A 53 -15.80 -0.39 0.92
CA THR A 53 -14.52 -0.14 0.23
C THR A 53 -14.65 0.10 -1.26
N ILE A 54 -13.77 0.95 -1.79
CA ILE A 54 -13.70 1.27 -3.22
C ILE A 54 -12.27 1.26 -3.75
N LEU A 55 -12.11 0.71 -4.96
CA LEU A 55 -10.89 0.81 -5.75
C LEU A 55 -10.87 2.12 -6.53
N THR A 56 -9.72 2.79 -6.57
CA THR A 56 -9.58 4.09 -7.24
C THR A 56 -8.72 4.02 -8.50
N ASN A 57 -8.42 2.81 -8.97
CA ASN A 57 -7.55 2.54 -10.12
C ASN A 57 -8.25 2.70 -11.49
N ARG A 58 -9.46 3.26 -11.52
CA ARG A 58 -10.24 3.52 -12.73
C ARG A 58 -10.96 4.87 -12.65
N ALA A 59 -11.40 5.34 -13.81
CA ALA A 59 -12.35 6.43 -13.88
C ALA A 59 -13.75 5.95 -13.45
N TYR A 60 -14.48 6.84 -12.77
CA TYR A 60 -15.88 6.69 -12.41
C TYR A 60 -16.73 7.65 -13.25
N GLN A 61 -17.91 7.18 -13.64
CA GLN A 61 -18.93 8.01 -14.29
C GLN A 61 -19.62 8.91 -13.27
N LEU A 62 -20.24 9.99 -13.73
CA LEU A 62 -20.91 10.95 -12.84
C LEU A 62 -22.06 10.29 -12.09
N GLU A 63 -22.80 9.37 -12.71
CA GLU A 63 -23.89 8.64 -12.04
C GLU A 63 -23.38 7.74 -10.91
N GLU A 64 -22.17 7.19 -11.04
CA GLU A 64 -21.55 6.40 -9.98
C GLU A 64 -21.15 7.28 -8.79
N ILE A 65 -20.61 8.47 -9.07
CA ILE A 65 -20.22 9.44 -8.03
C ILE A 65 -21.47 10.02 -7.34
N GLU A 66 -22.54 10.26 -8.09
CA GLU A 66 -23.80 10.75 -7.54
C GLU A 66 -24.43 9.74 -6.57
N LYS A 67 -24.34 8.44 -6.86
CA LYS A 67 -24.71 7.41 -5.90
C LYS A 67 -23.86 7.47 -4.63
N MET A 68 -22.55 7.72 -4.76
CA MET A 68 -21.69 7.88 -3.58
C MET A 68 -22.14 9.06 -2.71
N ASN A 69 -22.54 10.18 -3.32
CA ASN A 69 -23.06 11.35 -2.59
C ASN A 69 -24.36 11.06 -1.83
N GLN A 70 -25.19 10.16 -2.35
CA GLN A 70 -26.48 9.81 -1.75
C GLN A 70 -26.35 8.76 -0.64
N GLU A 71 -25.34 7.88 -0.75
CA GLU A 71 -25.23 6.68 0.09
C GLU A 71 -24.25 6.82 1.26
N TYR A 72 -23.28 7.74 1.18
CA TYR A 72 -22.19 7.85 2.15
C TYR A 72 -22.10 9.25 2.76
N ASP A 73 -21.62 9.31 4.00
CA ASP A 73 -21.38 10.55 4.73
C ASP A 73 -19.93 11.04 4.57
N TYR A 74 -18.99 10.12 4.34
CA TYR A 74 -17.56 10.43 4.20
C TYR A 74 -16.91 9.58 3.12
N PHE A 75 -15.95 10.17 2.41
CA PHE A 75 -14.96 9.45 1.63
C PHE A 75 -13.58 9.51 2.31
N VAL A 76 -13.14 8.41 2.91
CA VAL A 76 -11.84 8.32 3.59
C VAL A 76 -10.81 7.70 2.65
N ILE A 77 -9.66 8.36 2.51
CA ILE A 77 -8.65 8.05 1.49
C ILE A 77 -7.30 7.72 2.14
N PRO A 78 -7.11 6.50 2.68
CA PRO A 78 -5.81 6.07 3.16
C PRO A 78 -4.86 5.84 1.98
N LEU A 79 -3.77 6.60 1.91
CA LEU A 79 -2.74 6.49 0.88
C LEU A 79 -1.40 6.14 1.49
N ALA A 80 -0.47 5.61 0.70
CA ALA A 80 0.91 5.40 1.14
C ALA A 80 1.81 6.46 0.49
N ASN A 81 2.40 6.11 -0.63
CA ASN A 81 3.37 6.90 -1.36
C ASN A 81 2.80 7.35 -2.71
N ALA A 82 1.72 8.11 -2.67
CA ALA A 82 0.94 8.47 -3.86
C ALA A 82 1.61 9.57 -4.72
N PHE A 83 2.52 10.38 -4.16
CA PHE A 83 3.31 11.32 -4.97
C PHE A 83 4.51 10.59 -5.59
N ARG A 84 4.25 10.00 -6.77
CA ARG A 84 5.24 9.26 -7.58
C ARG A 84 4.76 9.09 -9.02
N ASP A 85 5.69 8.91 -9.96
CA ASP A 85 5.39 8.78 -11.39
C ASP A 85 4.37 7.68 -11.69
N GLY A 86 4.58 6.49 -11.13
CA GLY A 86 3.70 5.33 -11.33
C GLY A 86 2.32 5.41 -10.66
N PHE A 87 1.94 6.57 -10.11
CA PHE A 87 0.62 6.79 -9.49
C PHE A 87 -0.10 8.02 -10.05
N ILE A 88 0.50 8.78 -10.97
CA ILE A 88 -0.08 10.01 -11.55
C ILE A 88 -1.53 9.78 -12.02
N LYS A 89 -1.76 8.73 -12.82
CA LYS A 89 -3.08 8.43 -13.37
C LYS A 89 -4.13 8.10 -12.30
N GLU A 90 -3.75 7.39 -11.25
CA GLU A 90 -4.65 7.09 -10.13
C GLU A 90 -4.92 8.34 -9.29
N LEU A 91 -3.93 9.22 -9.16
CA LEU A 91 -4.07 10.52 -8.52
C LEU A 91 -5.05 11.42 -9.29
N GLU A 92 -4.98 11.45 -10.62
CA GLU A 92 -5.93 12.17 -11.48
C GLU A 92 -7.36 11.62 -11.34
N TYR A 93 -7.53 10.30 -11.30
CA TYR A 93 -8.84 9.68 -11.04
C TYR A 93 -9.39 10.06 -9.67
N LEU A 94 -8.57 9.99 -8.62
CA LEU A 94 -8.92 10.44 -7.28
C LEU A 94 -9.33 11.92 -7.26
N THR A 95 -8.54 12.80 -7.88
CA THR A 95 -8.87 14.23 -8.00
C THR A 95 -10.22 14.44 -8.67
N LYS A 96 -10.53 13.69 -9.75
CA LYS A 96 -11.82 13.77 -10.42
C LYS A 96 -12.97 13.31 -9.52
N ILE A 97 -12.79 12.22 -8.77
CA ILE A 97 -13.79 11.74 -7.81
C ILE A 97 -14.05 12.83 -6.77
N VAL A 98 -13.00 13.30 -6.09
CA VAL A 98 -13.09 14.31 -5.01
C VAL A 98 -13.76 15.60 -5.47
N LYS A 99 -13.42 16.11 -6.66
CA LYS A 99 -14.05 17.33 -7.23
C LYS A 99 -15.56 17.19 -7.45
N ASN A 100 -16.06 15.98 -7.71
CA ASN A 100 -17.48 15.74 -7.98
C ASN A 100 -18.25 15.22 -6.76
N LEU A 101 -17.56 14.87 -5.66
CA LEU A 101 -18.22 14.51 -4.40
C LEU A 101 -18.70 15.78 -3.68
N THR A 102 -19.88 15.71 -3.08
CA THR A 102 -20.45 16.74 -2.19
C THR A 102 -20.12 16.47 -0.72
N ILE A 103 -19.71 15.23 -0.41
CA ILE A 103 -19.37 14.77 0.94
C ILE A 103 -17.91 15.09 1.32
N PRO A 104 -17.57 15.16 2.61
CA PRO A 104 -16.19 15.30 3.07
C PRO A 104 -15.26 14.21 2.52
N CYS A 105 -14.06 14.60 2.10
CA CYS A 105 -13.05 13.72 1.51
C CYS A 105 -11.74 13.81 2.30
N ILE A 106 -11.42 12.81 3.12
CA ILE A 106 -10.35 12.92 4.13
C ILE A 106 -9.16 12.03 3.79
N VAL A 107 -7.98 12.62 3.57
CA VAL A 107 -6.74 11.89 3.28
C VAL A 107 -5.99 11.58 4.58
N THR A 108 -5.96 10.29 4.96
CA THR A 108 -5.39 9.82 6.24
C THR A 108 -3.97 9.29 6.03
N GLY A 109 -3.07 10.17 5.58
CA GLY A 109 -1.68 9.85 5.30
C GLY A 109 -1.41 9.75 3.80
N ILE A 110 -0.55 10.63 3.29
CA ILE A 110 0.01 10.58 1.94
C ILE A 110 1.51 10.90 2.00
N GLY A 111 2.30 10.36 1.06
CA GLY A 111 3.76 10.44 1.07
C GLY A 111 4.39 10.55 -0.32
N ILE A 112 5.58 11.14 -0.37
CA ILE A 112 6.39 11.25 -1.59
C ILE A 112 7.40 10.11 -1.76
N GLN A 113 7.47 9.51 -2.95
CA GLN A 113 8.51 8.54 -3.28
C GLN A 113 9.75 9.21 -3.87
N LYS A 114 10.83 9.28 -3.10
CA LYS A 114 12.14 9.69 -3.60
C LYS A 114 13.31 8.88 -3.01
N LYS A 115 14.47 8.98 -3.64
CA LYS A 115 15.74 8.53 -3.03
C LYS A 115 16.09 9.45 -1.87
N ILE A 116 16.84 8.94 -0.88
CA ILE A 116 17.16 9.68 0.36
C ILE A 116 17.77 11.06 0.05
N ASP A 117 18.77 11.10 -0.84
CA ASP A 117 19.53 12.32 -1.14
C ASP A 117 19.00 13.12 -2.33
N SER A 118 17.90 12.70 -2.95
CA SER A 118 17.33 13.47 -4.06
C SER A 118 16.79 14.80 -3.53
N PRO A 119 17.09 15.93 -4.20
CA PRO A 119 16.55 17.22 -3.83
C PRO A 119 15.02 17.23 -3.97
N LEU A 120 14.34 17.99 -3.12
CA LEU A 120 12.87 18.09 -3.14
C LEU A 120 12.36 19.15 -4.11
N ASN A 121 13.18 20.14 -4.47
CA ASN A 121 12.84 21.23 -5.38
C ASN A 121 13.03 20.89 -6.86
N GLN A 122 13.06 19.60 -7.21
CA GLN A 122 13.14 19.17 -8.61
C GLN A 122 11.76 19.15 -9.27
N GLU A 123 11.75 19.27 -10.60
CA GLU A 123 10.53 19.23 -11.41
C GLU A 123 10.07 17.78 -11.59
N PHE A 124 9.33 17.27 -10.60
CA PHE A 124 8.70 15.96 -10.71
C PHE A 124 7.49 16.03 -11.66
N LEU A 125 7.30 14.98 -12.47
CA LEU A 125 6.14 14.85 -13.37
C LEU A 125 4.80 14.89 -12.63
N PHE A 126 4.80 14.50 -11.34
CA PHE A 126 3.61 14.49 -10.49
C PHE A 126 3.38 15.80 -9.72
N ASN A 127 4.19 16.85 -9.91
CA ASN A 127 4.03 18.11 -9.17
C ASN A 127 2.66 18.76 -9.40
N GLU A 128 2.24 18.93 -10.66
CA GLU A 128 0.93 19.51 -10.96
C GLU A 128 -0.23 18.58 -10.54
N PRO A 129 -0.22 17.27 -10.86
CA PRO A 129 -1.20 16.33 -10.32
C PRO A 129 -1.31 16.35 -8.78
N ALA A 130 -0.18 16.48 -8.06
CA ALA A 130 -0.16 16.59 -6.60
C ALA A 130 -0.81 17.89 -6.12
N LYS A 131 -0.51 19.04 -6.73
CA LYS A 131 -1.16 20.32 -6.40
C LYS A 131 -2.66 20.28 -6.64
N GLU A 132 -3.09 19.73 -7.77
CA GLU A 132 -4.51 19.63 -8.09
C GLU A 132 -5.27 18.73 -7.13
N PHE A 133 -4.67 17.59 -6.76
CA PHE A 133 -5.24 16.67 -5.78
C PHE A 133 -5.37 17.32 -4.41
N MET A 134 -4.28 17.94 -3.91
CA MET A 134 -4.28 18.62 -2.61
C MET A 134 -5.35 19.73 -2.54
N LYS A 135 -5.44 20.57 -3.58
CA LYS A 135 -6.49 21.61 -3.65
C LYS A 135 -7.89 21.02 -3.61
N ALA A 136 -8.15 19.98 -4.39
CA ALA A 136 -9.47 19.34 -4.43
C ALA A 136 -9.86 18.74 -3.06
N VAL A 137 -8.90 18.12 -2.36
CA VAL A 137 -9.14 17.55 -1.04
C VAL A 137 -9.36 18.63 0.02
N LEU A 138 -8.63 19.74 -0.05
CA LEU A 138 -8.77 20.87 0.90
C LEU A 138 -10.10 21.62 0.76
N GLU A 139 -10.76 21.53 -0.39
CA GLU A 139 -12.15 22.01 -0.52
C GLU A 139 -13.16 21.11 0.23
N LYS A 140 -12.73 19.93 0.68
CA LYS A 140 -13.58 18.87 1.25
C LYS A 140 -13.10 18.37 2.62
N SER A 141 -12.04 18.96 3.18
CA SER A 141 -11.42 18.54 4.45
C SER A 141 -10.80 19.74 5.15
N ALA A 142 -10.64 19.65 6.47
CA ALA A 142 -9.98 20.70 7.25
C ALA A 142 -8.46 20.63 7.09
N LEU A 143 -7.89 19.42 7.08
CA LEU A 143 -6.46 19.18 6.91
C LEU A 143 -6.20 17.86 6.19
N VAL A 144 -5.07 17.80 5.47
CA VAL A 144 -4.52 16.56 4.92
C VAL A 144 -3.47 15.95 5.86
N GLY A 145 -3.60 14.66 6.16
CA GLY A 145 -2.58 13.93 6.92
C GLY A 145 -1.43 13.49 6.01
N VAL A 146 -0.18 13.78 6.38
CA VAL A 146 1.02 13.32 5.65
C VAL A 146 1.86 12.32 6.45
N ARG A 147 2.63 11.51 5.73
CA ARG A 147 3.38 10.37 6.29
C ARG A 147 4.66 10.76 7.03
N GLY A 148 5.20 11.96 6.84
CA GLY A 148 6.44 12.39 7.47
C GLY A 148 6.97 13.72 6.96
N GLU A 149 8.04 14.19 7.59
CA GLU A 149 8.68 15.48 7.33
C GLU A 149 9.15 15.66 5.88
N ILE A 150 9.60 14.58 5.23
CA ILE A 150 10.06 14.67 3.83
C ILE A 150 8.90 15.06 2.91
N THR A 151 7.71 14.51 3.18
CA THR A 151 6.49 14.88 2.46
C THR A 151 6.01 16.27 2.83
N ALA A 152 6.11 16.68 4.10
CA ALA A 152 5.79 18.03 4.53
C ALA A 152 6.62 19.08 3.78
N GLU A 153 7.95 18.92 3.74
CA GLU A 153 8.85 19.82 3.04
C GLU A 153 8.56 19.88 1.53
N TYR A 154 8.19 18.74 0.92
CA TYR A 154 7.73 18.72 -0.47
C TYR A 154 6.49 19.59 -0.68
N LEU A 155 5.48 19.47 0.19
CA LEU A 155 4.25 20.25 0.08
C LEU A 155 4.48 21.76 0.31
N LYS A 156 5.39 22.13 1.23
CA LYS A 156 5.82 23.53 1.42
C LYS A 156 6.40 24.12 0.13
N ILE A 157 7.24 23.37 -0.58
CA ILE A 157 7.80 23.79 -1.88
C ILE A 157 6.70 23.99 -2.93
N LEU A 158 5.63 23.17 -2.88
CA LEU A 158 4.48 23.34 -3.77
C LEU A 158 3.55 24.50 -3.38
N GLY A 159 3.79 25.15 -2.23
CA GLY A 159 3.05 26.31 -1.74
C GLY A 159 1.98 26.03 -0.69
N PHE A 160 1.92 24.82 -0.14
CA PHE A 160 1.00 24.47 0.95
C PHE A 160 1.60 24.76 2.33
N GLN A 161 0.75 25.03 3.31
CA GLN A 161 1.14 25.44 4.66
C GLN A 161 0.89 24.33 5.68
N GLU A 162 1.91 24.02 6.48
CA GLU A 162 1.81 23.07 7.59
C GLU A 162 0.90 23.62 8.70
N GLU A 163 0.16 22.74 9.37
CA GLU A 163 -0.89 23.03 10.37
C GLU A 163 -2.07 23.88 9.87
N LYS A 164 -2.14 24.14 8.57
CA LYS A 164 -3.27 24.81 7.91
C LYS A 164 -3.85 23.98 6.77
N ASP A 165 -2.99 23.53 5.85
CA ASP A 165 -3.38 22.69 4.72
C ASP A 165 -3.04 21.22 5.01
N PHE A 166 -1.98 20.94 5.75
CA PHE A 166 -1.60 19.57 6.08
C PHE A 166 -0.92 19.49 7.44
N THR A 167 -0.89 18.29 8.02
CA THR A 167 -0.15 18.00 9.26
C THR A 167 0.50 16.61 9.20
N VAL A 168 1.61 16.44 9.91
CA VAL A 168 2.39 15.20 9.90
C VAL A 168 1.82 14.21 10.92
N ILE A 169 1.12 13.19 10.42
CA ILE A 169 0.48 12.15 11.26
C ILE A 169 1.22 10.80 11.25
N GLY A 170 2.18 10.63 10.34
CA GLY A 170 2.87 9.35 10.16
C GLY A 170 2.02 8.28 9.48
N CYS A 171 2.37 7.00 9.66
CA CYS A 171 1.55 5.87 9.22
C CYS A 171 0.40 5.57 10.20
N PRO A 172 -0.89 5.58 9.78
CA PRO A 172 -2.00 5.22 10.65
C PRO A 172 -1.88 3.83 11.29
N SER A 173 -1.21 2.88 10.63
CA SER A 173 -1.10 1.53 11.18
C SER A 173 -0.36 1.44 12.51
N MET A 174 0.46 2.44 12.85
CA MET A 174 1.11 2.51 14.17
C MET A 174 0.11 2.76 15.30
N TYR A 175 -1.07 3.30 15.01
CA TYR A 175 -2.13 3.60 15.98
C TYR A 175 -3.15 2.47 16.13
N THR A 176 -2.89 1.30 15.55
CA THR A 176 -3.82 0.16 15.57
C THR A 176 -4.30 -0.15 16.98
N TYR A 177 -3.41 -0.13 17.99
CA TYR A 177 -3.75 -0.43 19.38
C TYR A 177 -3.86 0.82 20.27
N GLY A 178 -4.10 1.98 19.66
CA GLY A 178 -4.31 3.23 20.38
C GLY A 178 -3.01 3.85 20.93
N LYS A 179 -3.10 4.45 22.12
CA LYS A 179 -1.99 5.18 22.77
C LYS A 179 -0.84 4.30 23.27
N GLN A 180 -0.96 2.98 23.21
CA GLN A 180 0.09 2.04 23.60
C GLN A 180 0.46 1.13 22.44
N LEU A 181 1.75 0.85 22.32
CA LEU A 181 2.27 -0.21 21.45
C LEU A 181 2.62 -1.44 22.30
N PRO A 182 2.50 -2.65 21.74
CA PRO A 182 3.09 -3.84 22.33
C PRO A 182 4.58 -3.62 22.58
N LYS A 183 5.02 -3.91 23.80
CA LYS A 183 6.45 -3.78 24.15
C LYS A 183 7.26 -4.85 23.42
N PRO A 184 8.36 -4.49 22.75
CA PRO A 184 9.20 -5.45 22.07
C PRO A 184 9.84 -6.42 23.06
N LYS A 185 9.71 -7.72 22.82
CA LYS A 185 10.33 -8.77 23.64
C LYS A 185 11.74 -9.08 23.11
N LYS A 186 12.75 -8.39 23.66
CA LYS A 186 14.16 -8.63 23.32
C LYS A 186 14.72 -9.78 24.17
N ASN A 187 14.99 -10.91 23.53
CA ASN A 187 15.66 -12.08 24.11
C ASN A 187 17.12 -12.14 23.63
N ASN A 188 17.84 -13.22 23.95
CA ASN A 188 19.14 -13.49 23.35
C ASN A 188 18.94 -14.03 21.93
N LEU A 189 19.37 -13.27 20.92
CA LEU A 189 19.37 -13.74 19.54
C LEU A 189 20.50 -14.76 19.35
N THR A 190 20.17 -15.96 18.91
CA THR A 190 21.12 -17.06 18.63
C THR A 190 20.89 -17.61 17.23
N GLU A 191 21.73 -18.56 16.79
CA GLU A 191 21.55 -19.23 15.49
C GLU A 191 20.26 -20.07 15.42
N GLU A 192 19.71 -20.46 16.57
CA GLU A 192 18.47 -21.24 16.68
C GLU A 192 17.21 -20.35 16.65
N SER A 193 17.38 -19.03 16.76
CA SER A 193 16.29 -18.08 16.83
C SER A 193 15.43 -18.04 15.56
N ASP A 194 14.12 -18.07 15.74
CA ASP A 194 13.15 -17.87 14.66
C ASP A 194 13.07 -16.39 14.27
N VAL A 195 13.33 -16.10 12.99
CA VAL A 195 13.37 -14.72 12.50
C VAL A 195 12.53 -14.50 11.24
N CYS A 196 11.95 -13.32 11.13
CA CYS A 196 11.25 -12.87 9.92
C CYS A 196 12.11 -11.89 9.12
N ILE A 197 12.19 -12.11 7.81
CA ILE A 197 12.97 -11.27 6.89
C ILE A 197 12.03 -10.69 5.83
N ASN A 198 12.13 -9.40 5.56
CA ASN A 198 11.35 -8.74 4.51
C ASN A 198 12.24 -7.92 3.57
N TYR A 199 12.13 -8.11 2.26
CA TYR A 199 12.91 -7.36 1.29
C TYR A 199 12.21 -7.37 -0.08
N LYS A 200 12.86 -6.82 -1.11
CA LYS A 200 12.38 -6.77 -2.48
C LYS A 200 13.55 -6.91 -3.44
N ILE A 201 13.28 -7.18 -4.70
CA ILE A 201 14.32 -7.39 -5.71
C ILE A 201 15.15 -6.11 -5.97
N ASP A 202 14.52 -4.94 -6.10
CA ASP A 202 15.17 -3.66 -6.40
C ASP A 202 15.78 -3.02 -5.15
N LEU A 203 16.89 -3.56 -4.67
CA LEU A 203 17.63 -3.03 -3.52
C LEU A 203 19.12 -2.92 -3.82
N PRO A 204 19.85 -2.03 -3.13
CA PRO A 204 21.29 -1.93 -3.25
C PRO A 204 21.98 -3.28 -3.01
N LYS A 205 23.03 -3.57 -3.78
CA LYS A 205 23.77 -4.84 -3.71
C LYS A 205 24.24 -5.18 -2.29
N ILE A 206 24.73 -4.19 -1.53
CA ILE A 206 25.21 -4.39 -0.16
C ILE A 206 24.11 -4.89 0.78
N LEU A 207 22.87 -4.45 0.56
CA LEU A 207 21.74 -4.90 1.34
C LEU A 207 21.42 -6.37 1.03
N HIS A 208 21.35 -6.75 -0.25
CA HIS A 208 21.18 -8.16 -0.64
C HIS A 208 22.28 -9.04 -0.04
N GLN A 209 23.53 -8.59 -0.08
CA GLN A 209 24.66 -9.31 0.53
C GLN A 209 24.48 -9.48 2.04
N THR A 210 24.01 -8.43 2.73
CA THR A 210 23.77 -8.47 4.17
C THR A 210 22.64 -9.45 4.51
N ILE A 211 21.50 -9.38 3.81
CA ILE A 211 20.39 -10.33 4.02
C ILE A 211 20.83 -11.77 3.77
N GLU A 212 21.58 -12.02 2.70
CA GLU A 212 22.08 -13.38 2.40
C GLU A 212 23.11 -13.88 3.42
N LYS A 213 23.94 -12.99 3.98
CA LYS A 213 24.81 -13.30 5.13
C LYS A 213 23.96 -13.64 6.36
N SER A 214 22.94 -12.84 6.66
CA SER A 214 22.07 -13.07 7.81
C SER A 214 21.29 -14.38 7.71
N LYS A 215 20.85 -14.80 6.52
CA LYS A 215 20.21 -16.11 6.31
C LYS A 215 21.13 -17.31 6.59
N ILE A 216 22.43 -17.13 6.47
CA ILE A 216 23.42 -18.17 6.82
C ILE A 216 23.60 -18.22 8.35
N GLN A 217 23.64 -17.04 8.98
CA GLN A 217 23.79 -16.87 10.43
C GLN A 217 22.54 -17.27 11.22
N LEU A 218 21.35 -17.11 10.63
CA LEU A 218 20.05 -17.37 11.23
C LEU A 218 19.27 -18.34 10.33
N PRO A 219 19.57 -19.65 10.35
CA PRO A 219 18.96 -20.64 9.46
C PRO A 219 17.44 -20.81 9.66
N ASN A 220 16.91 -20.45 10.83
CA ASN A 220 15.47 -20.47 11.15
C ASN A 220 14.73 -19.21 10.68
N TYR A 221 15.06 -18.73 9.47
CA TYR A 221 14.39 -17.58 8.87
C TYR A 221 13.09 -17.95 8.14
N THR A 222 12.15 -17.01 8.12
CA THR A 222 11.02 -16.96 7.20
C THR A 222 11.06 -15.65 6.41
N ILE A 223 10.96 -15.72 5.08
CA ILE A 223 10.78 -14.55 4.23
C ILE A 223 9.29 -14.19 4.17
N ILE A 224 8.99 -12.93 4.45
CA ILE A 224 7.67 -12.35 4.34
C ILE A 224 7.63 -11.50 3.05
N PRO A 225 7.08 -12.03 1.95
CA PRO A 225 6.94 -11.28 0.72
C PRO A 225 5.89 -10.20 0.88
N GLN A 226 5.99 -9.16 0.06
CA GLN A 226 5.06 -8.04 0.14
C GLN A 226 4.58 -7.56 -1.22
N SER A 227 5.05 -8.10 -2.35
CA SER A 227 4.46 -7.76 -3.66
C SER A 227 3.42 -8.79 -4.12
N ILE A 228 2.49 -8.34 -4.96
CA ILE A 228 1.49 -9.24 -5.56
C ILE A 228 2.15 -10.31 -6.44
N GLU A 229 3.26 -9.99 -7.11
CA GLU A 229 4.02 -10.94 -7.93
C GLU A 229 4.62 -12.06 -7.07
N GLU A 230 5.12 -11.74 -5.88
CA GLU A 230 5.61 -12.75 -4.94
C GLU A 230 4.47 -13.64 -4.46
N LEU A 231 3.30 -13.07 -4.13
CA LEU A 231 2.13 -13.87 -3.74
C LEU A 231 1.61 -14.74 -4.88
N ARG A 232 1.64 -14.28 -6.13
CA ARG A 232 1.29 -15.08 -7.32
C ARG A 232 2.26 -16.23 -7.54
N LEU A 233 3.56 -15.99 -7.36
CA LEU A 233 4.57 -17.02 -7.41
C LEU A 233 4.37 -18.06 -6.29
N MET A 234 4.06 -17.61 -5.08
CA MET A 234 3.72 -18.51 -3.97
C MET A 234 2.48 -19.34 -4.23
N TYR A 235 1.39 -18.70 -4.66
CA TYR A 235 0.07 -19.33 -4.75
C TYR A 235 -0.06 -20.25 -5.97
N ALA A 236 0.33 -19.75 -7.15
CA ALA A 236 0.09 -20.40 -8.45
C ALA A 236 1.38 -20.76 -9.21
N GLY A 237 2.55 -20.47 -8.66
CA GLY A 237 3.83 -20.76 -9.32
C GLY A 237 4.12 -19.86 -10.52
N VAL A 238 3.42 -18.72 -10.62
CA VAL A 238 3.61 -17.75 -11.70
C VAL A 238 5.03 -17.18 -11.62
N PRO A 239 5.87 -17.32 -12.67
CA PRO A 239 7.22 -16.80 -12.66
C PRO A 239 7.25 -15.30 -12.33
N TYR A 240 8.18 -14.90 -11.48
CA TYR A 240 8.35 -13.50 -11.13
C TYR A 240 8.86 -12.71 -12.35
N PRO A 241 8.30 -11.53 -12.67
CA PRO A 241 8.61 -10.79 -13.91
C PRO A 241 9.96 -10.05 -13.81
N VAL A 242 11.04 -10.81 -13.91
CA VAL A 242 12.43 -10.34 -13.77
C VAL A 242 12.81 -9.25 -14.78
N GLU A 243 12.18 -9.23 -15.94
CA GLU A 243 12.40 -8.26 -17.01
C GLU A 243 11.98 -6.82 -16.64
N LYS A 244 11.14 -6.66 -15.61
CA LYS A 244 10.74 -5.34 -15.09
C LYS A 244 11.79 -4.70 -14.18
N HIS A 245 12.88 -5.41 -13.89
CA HIS A 245 13.88 -5.02 -12.91
C HIS A 245 15.23 -4.75 -13.56
N THR A 246 15.90 -3.69 -13.13
CA THR A 246 17.21 -3.29 -13.68
C THR A 246 18.28 -4.35 -13.40
N SER A 247 18.17 -5.06 -12.29
CA SER A 247 19.08 -6.15 -11.93
C SER A 247 18.39 -7.16 -11.04
N VAL A 248 18.67 -8.44 -11.28
CA VAL A 248 18.18 -9.55 -10.44
C VAL A 248 19.34 -10.10 -9.62
N PRO A 249 19.32 -9.98 -8.28
CA PRO A 249 20.33 -10.61 -7.44
C PRO A 249 20.28 -12.13 -7.59
N LYS A 250 21.44 -12.77 -7.78
CA LYS A 250 21.56 -14.22 -8.07
C LYS A 250 20.82 -15.12 -7.07
N LYS A 251 20.76 -14.73 -5.80
CA LYS A 251 20.12 -15.52 -4.73
C LYS A 251 18.68 -15.07 -4.41
N TYR A 252 18.16 -14.06 -5.10
CA TYR A 252 16.77 -13.64 -4.90
C TYR A 252 15.81 -14.74 -5.37
N PRO A 253 14.80 -15.11 -4.58
CA PRO A 253 13.90 -16.21 -4.94
C PRO A 253 12.85 -15.74 -5.97
N VAL A 254 13.12 -15.96 -7.26
CA VAL A 254 12.26 -15.54 -8.39
C VAL A 254 11.50 -16.69 -9.06
N HIS A 255 11.72 -17.94 -8.65
CA HIS A 255 11.08 -19.13 -9.21
C HIS A 255 10.68 -20.12 -8.12
N ILE A 256 9.69 -20.99 -8.38
CA ILE A 256 9.27 -22.04 -7.44
C ILE A 256 10.38 -23.04 -7.09
N ALA A 257 11.42 -23.10 -7.93
CA ALA A 257 12.61 -23.93 -7.75
C ALA A 257 13.73 -23.23 -6.96
N SER A 258 13.59 -21.94 -6.65
CA SER A 258 14.53 -21.24 -5.78
C SER A 258 14.57 -21.92 -4.40
N LYS A 259 15.75 -21.88 -3.76
CA LYS A 259 16.00 -22.55 -2.47
C LYS A 259 14.93 -22.22 -1.43
N ASP A 260 14.60 -20.95 -1.28
CA ASP A 260 13.67 -20.47 -0.26
C ASP A 260 12.24 -21.00 -0.48
N TYR A 261 11.79 -21.10 -1.74
CA TYR A 261 10.48 -21.67 -2.07
C TYR A 261 10.43 -23.18 -1.84
N ARG A 262 11.47 -23.94 -2.23
CA ARG A 262 11.51 -25.40 -2.04
C ARG A 262 11.62 -25.83 -0.59
N ASN A 263 12.31 -25.04 0.22
CA ASN A 263 12.55 -25.35 1.63
C ASN A 263 11.50 -24.73 2.56
N ASP A 264 10.37 -24.29 2.01
CA ASP A 264 9.23 -23.77 2.76
C ASP A 264 9.56 -22.54 3.64
N LYS A 265 10.55 -21.73 3.21
CA LYS A 265 11.08 -20.57 3.94
C LYS A 265 10.31 -19.27 3.64
N ILE A 266 9.12 -19.33 3.04
CA ILE A 266 8.36 -18.14 2.62
C ILE A 266 6.90 -18.26 3.09
N ARG A 267 6.35 -17.17 3.64
CA ARG A 267 4.95 -17.07 4.11
C ARG A 267 4.31 -15.76 3.67
N GLY A 268 3.27 -15.85 2.85
CA GLY A 268 2.46 -14.71 2.41
C GLY A 268 1.16 -14.62 3.22
N PHE A 269 0.57 -13.43 3.31
CA PHE A 269 -0.64 -13.21 4.11
C PHE A 269 -1.68 -12.42 3.32
N VAL A 270 -2.94 -12.78 3.54
CA VAL A 270 -4.11 -12.12 2.91
C VAL A 270 -5.01 -11.41 3.91
N ASN A 271 -4.65 -11.46 5.20
CA ASN A 271 -5.27 -10.69 6.26
C ASN A 271 -4.21 -10.27 7.29
N VAL A 272 -4.45 -9.15 7.97
CA VAL A 272 -3.53 -8.56 8.95
C VAL A 272 -3.40 -9.40 10.23
N PRO A 273 -4.47 -9.96 10.81
CA PRO A 273 -4.36 -10.72 12.07
C PRO A 273 -3.43 -11.94 11.96
N GLN A 274 -3.56 -12.74 10.90
CA GLN A 274 -2.67 -13.89 10.68
C GLN A 274 -1.22 -13.45 10.46
N TRP A 275 -1.01 -12.30 9.83
CA TRP A 275 0.32 -11.74 9.64
C TRP A 275 0.97 -11.33 10.97
N ILE A 276 0.24 -10.56 11.80
CA ILE A 276 0.73 -10.12 13.11
C ILE A 276 0.95 -11.33 14.02
N GLN A 277 0.01 -12.28 14.05
CA GLN A 277 0.10 -13.48 14.87
C GLN A 277 1.30 -14.35 14.47
N TYR A 278 1.62 -14.48 13.17
CA TYR A 278 2.80 -15.22 12.74
C TYR A 278 4.10 -14.54 13.17
N ILE A 279 4.22 -13.22 13.00
CA ILE A 279 5.47 -12.50 13.36
C ILE A 279 5.67 -12.46 14.88
N LYS A 280 4.59 -12.46 15.66
CA LYS A 280 4.63 -12.47 17.13
C LYS A 280 5.44 -13.64 17.72
N GLU A 281 5.45 -14.77 17.02
CA GLU A 281 6.20 -15.96 17.43
C GLU A 281 7.69 -15.88 17.05
N SER A 282 8.11 -14.89 16.25
CA SER A 282 9.51 -14.68 15.90
C SER A 282 10.23 -13.84 16.96
N GLU A 283 11.53 -14.09 17.17
CA GLU A 283 12.37 -13.34 18.10
C GLU A 283 12.94 -12.04 17.49
N PHE A 284 12.95 -11.96 16.17
CA PHE A 284 13.41 -10.78 15.45
C PHE A 284 12.78 -10.66 14.05
N SER A 285 12.36 -9.46 13.67
CA SER A 285 11.94 -9.12 12.31
C SER A 285 12.85 -8.04 11.75
N PHE A 286 13.43 -8.26 10.57
CA PHE A 286 14.28 -7.24 9.95
C PHE A 286 14.18 -7.22 8.45
N GLY A 287 14.52 -6.08 7.86
CA GLY A 287 14.47 -5.95 6.41
C GLY A 287 14.36 -4.54 5.90
N SER A 288 13.98 -4.40 4.63
CA SER A 288 13.89 -3.11 3.95
C SER A 288 12.46 -2.63 3.70
N ARG A 289 11.45 -3.42 4.07
CA ARG A 289 10.04 -3.05 3.87
C ARG A 289 9.51 -2.41 5.15
N ILE A 290 9.08 -1.16 5.07
CA ILE A 290 8.52 -0.43 6.22
C ILE A 290 7.36 -1.19 6.87
N HIS A 291 6.36 -1.62 6.10
CA HIS A 291 5.19 -2.32 6.63
C HIS A 291 5.51 -3.73 7.14
N GLY A 292 6.57 -4.38 6.65
CA GLY A 292 7.04 -5.64 7.23
C GLY A 292 7.52 -5.49 8.65
N ASN A 293 8.23 -4.39 8.91
CA ASN A 293 8.73 -4.08 10.24
C ASN A 293 7.65 -3.44 11.13
N ILE A 294 6.71 -2.68 10.56
CA ILE A 294 5.54 -2.21 11.34
C ILE A 294 4.68 -3.40 11.80
N ALA A 295 4.48 -4.43 10.97
CA ALA A 295 3.80 -5.64 11.42
C ALA A 295 4.51 -6.29 12.61
N GLY A 296 5.86 -6.29 12.63
CA GLY A 296 6.65 -6.73 13.78
C GLY A 296 6.49 -5.84 15.02
N VAL A 297 6.48 -4.51 14.86
CA VAL A 297 6.18 -3.59 15.97
C VAL A 297 4.80 -3.88 16.56
N LEU A 298 3.78 -4.04 15.72
CA LEU A 298 2.42 -4.38 16.14
C LEU A 298 2.31 -5.78 16.74
N ALA A 299 3.26 -6.67 16.46
CA ALA A 299 3.34 -7.99 17.09
C ALA A 299 4.06 -7.97 18.46
N GLY A 300 4.76 -6.89 18.80
CA GLY A 300 5.68 -6.86 19.96
C GLY A 300 6.99 -7.61 19.69
N THR A 301 7.34 -7.79 18.41
CA THR A 301 8.57 -8.42 17.97
C THR A 301 9.63 -7.35 17.71
N PRO A 302 10.85 -7.47 18.27
CA PRO A 302 11.98 -6.61 17.92
C PRO A 302 12.08 -6.43 16.40
N SER A 303 12.12 -5.18 15.93
CA SER A 303 12.02 -4.85 14.52
C SER A 303 13.11 -3.89 14.08
N TYR A 304 13.78 -4.17 12.96
CA TYR A 304 14.89 -3.35 12.48
C TYR A 304 14.83 -3.10 10.97
N ILE A 305 14.95 -1.83 10.58
CA ILE A 305 14.81 -1.40 9.19
C ILE A 305 16.15 -1.00 8.58
N PHE A 306 16.45 -1.59 7.42
CA PHE A 306 17.48 -1.10 6.52
C PHE A 306 16.90 -0.15 5.48
N VAL A 307 17.21 1.13 5.62
CA VAL A 307 16.56 2.24 4.91
C VAL A 307 17.31 2.56 3.62
N TYR A 308 16.66 2.35 2.48
CA TYR A 308 17.25 2.63 1.16
C TYR A 308 16.56 3.78 0.40
N ASP A 309 15.37 4.22 0.84
CA ASP A 309 14.63 5.34 0.23
C ASP A 309 14.00 6.26 1.28
N GLY A 310 13.60 7.46 0.84
CA GLY A 310 13.12 8.53 1.72
C GLY A 310 11.79 8.21 2.43
N ARG A 311 10.89 7.44 1.80
CA ARG A 311 9.58 7.10 2.38
C ARG A 311 9.72 6.25 3.63
N ILE A 312 10.69 5.35 3.59
CA ILE A 312 10.99 4.47 4.72
C ILE A 312 11.68 5.30 5.81
N LEU A 313 12.58 6.21 5.43
CA LEU A 313 13.31 7.05 6.36
C LEU A 313 12.39 7.98 7.16
N GLU A 314 11.46 8.68 6.49
CA GLU A 314 10.55 9.60 7.18
C GLU A 314 9.68 8.88 8.20
N LEU A 315 9.14 7.70 7.84
CA LEU A 315 8.31 6.89 8.73
C LEU A 315 9.11 6.29 9.89
N ALA A 316 10.30 5.76 9.60
CA ALA A 316 11.16 5.20 10.64
C ALA A 316 11.58 6.27 11.66
N ARG A 317 11.86 7.49 11.21
CA ARG A 317 12.19 8.63 12.09
C ARG A 317 10.97 9.10 12.88
N TYR A 318 9.85 9.37 12.22
CA TYR A 318 8.65 9.89 12.88
C TYR A 318 8.14 8.94 13.97
N HIS A 319 8.20 7.63 13.72
CA HIS A 319 7.75 6.60 14.65
C HIS A 319 8.84 6.00 15.54
N ASN A 320 10.06 6.56 15.51
CA ASN A 320 11.22 6.05 16.27
C ASN A 320 11.48 4.55 16.08
N ILE A 321 11.20 4.00 14.90
CA ILE A 321 11.47 2.59 14.59
C ILE A 321 12.98 2.43 14.39
N PRO A 322 13.64 1.47 15.06
CA PRO A 322 15.08 1.23 14.89
C PRO A 322 15.49 1.02 13.44
N HIS A 323 16.52 1.74 13.01
CA HIS A 323 16.94 1.70 11.63
C HIS A 323 18.39 2.14 11.42
N GLN A 324 18.95 1.77 10.27
CA GLN A 324 20.10 2.42 9.66
C GLN A 324 19.89 2.61 8.17
N THR A 325 20.54 3.59 7.59
CA THR A 325 20.54 3.80 6.13
C THR A 325 21.50 2.85 5.44
N VAL A 326 21.21 2.50 4.19
CA VAL A 326 22.11 1.67 3.36
C VAL A 326 23.51 2.27 3.18
N LYS A 327 23.67 3.59 3.39
CA LYS A 327 24.97 4.28 3.37
C LYS A 327 25.85 3.96 4.56
N GLN A 328 25.24 3.64 5.71
CA GLN A 328 25.95 3.27 6.92
C GLN A 328 26.38 1.79 6.89
N MET A 329 25.83 1.01 5.96
CA MET A 329 26.16 -0.40 5.80
C MET A 329 27.52 -0.60 5.12
N THR A 330 28.27 -1.56 5.65
CA THR A 330 29.54 -2.04 5.07
C THR A 330 29.51 -3.56 4.91
N SER A 331 30.54 -4.15 4.29
CA SER A 331 30.70 -5.61 4.24
C SER A 331 30.85 -6.26 5.62
N LYS A 332 31.17 -5.47 6.66
CA LYS A 332 31.29 -5.93 8.05
C LYS A 332 29.97 -5.88 8.82
N THR A 333 28.91 -5.32 8.24
CA THR A 333 27.58 -5.24 8.88
C THR A 333 27.15 -6.63 9.35
N ASP A 334 26.78 -6.73 10.62
CA ASP A 334 26.44 -7.99 11.27
C ASP A 334 25.11 -7.91 11.99
N ILE A 335 24.26 -8.92 11.79
CA ILE A 335 22.89 -8.91 12.29
C ILE A 335 22.81 -9.10 13.80
N PHE A 336 23.72 -9.89 14.39
CA PHE A 336 23.80 -10.07 15.84
C PHE A 336 24.30 -8.80 16.53
N GLU A 337 25.30 -8.13 15.94
CA GLU A 337 25.79 -6.85 16.46
C GLU A 337 24.70 -5.77 16.43
N ILE A 338 23.96 -5.68 15.32
CA ILE A 338 22.82 -4.77 15.19
C ILE A 338 21.79 -5.06 16.29
N TYR A 339 21.38 -6.32 16.43
CA TYR A 339 20.39 -6.73 17.41
C TYR A 339 20.83 -6.39 18.84
N ALA A 340 22.08 -6.73 19.19
CA ALA A 340 22.64 -6.49 20.51
C ALA A 340 22.64 -5.00 20.87
N LYS A 341 23.09 -4.13 19.95
CA LYS A 341 23.23 -2.68 20.18
C LYS A 341 21.92 -1.89 20.08
N THR A 342 20.87 -2.47 19.50
CA THR A 342 19.62 -1.77 19.26
C THR A 342 18.76 -1.70 20.53
N ASP A 343 18.30 -0.49 20.85
CA ASP A 343 17.17 -0.29 21.75
C ASP A 343 15.87 -0.39 20.95
N PHE A 344 15.16 -1.50 21.09
CA PHE A 344 13.88 -1.70 20.40
C PHE A 344 12.73 -0.94 21.06
N ASN A 345 12.86 -0.53 22.33
CA ASN A 345 11.82 0.26 23.01
C ASN A 345 11.71 1.68 22.46
N SER A 346 12.67 2.13 21.65
CA SER A 346 12.66 3.46 21.01
C SER A 346 11.33 3.76 20.32
N VAL A 347 10.66 2.74 19.76
CA VAL A 347 9.38 2.89 19.05
C VAL A 347 8.25 3.40 19.95
N THR A 348 8.35 3.16 21.26
CA THR A 348 7.36 3.62 22.24
C THR A 348 7.55 5.09 22.62
N LEU A 349 8.75 5.64 22.38
CA LEU A 349 9.07 7.04 22.73
C LEU A 349 8.22 7.99 21.87
N GLY A 350 7.44 8.84 22.53
CA GLY A 350 6.57 9.81 21.87
C GLY A 350 5.30 9.22 21.24
N HIS A 351 5.03 7.92 21.40
CA HIS A 351 3.92 7.25 20.69
C HIS A 351 2.56 7.76 21.15
N GLU A 352 2.37 7.93 22.46
CA GLU A 352 1.12 8.46 23.01
C GLU A 352 0.82 9.87 22.48
N GLN A 353 1.81 10.75 22.43
CA GLN A 353 1.66 12.12 21.90
C GLN A 353 1.28 12.09 20.42
N ARG A 354 1.95 11.25 19.61
CA ARG A 354 1.62 11.06 18.19
C ARG A 354 0.21 10.48 18.00
N PHE A 355 -0.22 9.57 18.88
CA PHE A 355 -1.58 9.03 18.85
C PHE A 355 -2.64 10.10 19.13
N PHE A 356 -2.46 10.93 20.15
CA PHE A 356 -3.40 12.03 20.42
C PHE A 356 -3.40 13.09 19.32
N HIS A 357 -2.25 13.38 18.73
CA HIS A 357 -2.17 14.24 17.55
C HIS A 357 -2.94 13.64 16.35
N PHE A 358 -2.85 12.33 16.14
CA PHE A 358 -3.65 11.64 15.14
C PHE A 358 -5.16 11.70 15.44
N LEU A 359 -5.59 11.54 16.69
CA LEU A 359 -7.00 11.72 17.07
C LEU A 359 -7.48 13.16 16.84
N GLN A 360 -6.66 14.16 17.18
CA GLN A 360 -6.95 15.56 16.91
C GLN A 360 -7.12 15.82 15.41
N PHE A 361 -6.25 15.25 14.58
CA PHE A 361 -6.37 15.33 13.12
C PHE A 361 -7.68 14.74 12.60
N LEU A 362 -8.12 13.59 13.15
CA LEU A 362 -9.39 12.97 12.77
C LEU A 362 -10.59 13.84 13.22
N ASP A 363 -10.55 14.34 14.44
CA ASP A 363 -11.59 15.21 15.02
C ASP A 363 -11.75 16.52 14.23
N GLN A 364 -10.64 17.18 13.87
CA GLN A 364 -10.65 18.37 13.02
C GLN A 364 -11.29 18.12 11.64
N ASN A 365 -11.18 16.89 11.13
CA ASN A 365 -11.83 16.47 9.89
C ASN A 365 -13.24 15.90 10.10
N GLY A 366 -13.80 16.00 11.30
CA GLY A 366 -15.13 15.54 11.66
C GLY A 366 -15.29 14.02 11.69
N LEU A 367 -14.18 13.26 11.72
CA LEU A 367 -14.22 11.81 11.81
C LEU A 367 -14.32 11.38 13.26
N GLU A 368 -15.45 10.77 13.59
CA GLU A 368 -15.67 10.13 14.88
C GLU A 368 -14.87 8.82 14.97
N THR A 369 -14.38 8.51 16.17
CA THR A 369 -13.56 7.32 16.41
C THR A 369 -14.10 6.51 17.57
N ILE A 370 -13.59 5.29 17.75
CA ILE A 370 -13.89 4.45 18.92
C ILE A 370 -13.31 4.98 20.25
N TYR A 371 -12.43 5.99 20.19
CA TYR A 371 -11.69 6.47 21.36
C TYR A 371 -12.38 7.68 21.99
N ASP A 372 -12.40 7.72 23.32
CA ASP A 372 -12.80 8.90 24.07
C ASP A 372 -11.68 9.95 24.17
N LYS A 373 -11.95 11.07 24.85
CA LYS A 373 -10.98 12.16 25.07
C LYS A 373 -9.70 11.74 25.81
N ASN A 374 -9.70 10.60 26.50
CA ASN A 374 -8.54 10.05 27.20
C ASN A 374 -7.81 8.99 26.35
N GLY A 375 -8.25 8.78 25.10
CA GLY A 375 -7.70 7.79 24.20
C GLY A 375 -8.13 6.36 24.53
N GLU A 376 -9.20 6.17 25.30
CA GLU A 376 -9.71 4.86 25.70
C GLU A 376 -10.84 4.40 24.80
N ALA A 377 -10.79 3.14 24.35
CA ALA A 377 -11.87 2.51 23.58
C ALA A 377 -12.65 1.53 24.47
N LYS A 378 -13.87 1.90 24.87
CA LYS A 378 -14.72 1.05 25.73
C LYS A 378 -15.20 -0.21 25.01
N LYS A 379 -15.45 -0.08 23.70
CA LYS A 379 -15.87 -1.17 22.82
C LYS A 379 -15.16 -1.01 21.48
N VAL A 380 -14.86 -2.14 20.84
CA VAL A 380 -14.20 -2.17 19.54
C VAL A 380 -15.03 -3.07 18.61
N PRO A 381 -16.12 -2.56 18.01
CA PRO A 381 -17.03 -3.35 17.17
C PRO A 381 -16.33 -4.11 16.04
N PHE A 382 -15.26 -3.51 15.50
CA PHE A 382 -14.41 -4.15 14.50
C PHE A 382 -13.81 -5.47 15.00
N GLU A 383 -13.26 -5.51 16.22
CA GLU A 383 -12.68 -6.71 16.81
C GLU A 383 -13.76 -7.76 17.15
N GLU A 384 -14.94 -7.33 17.59
CA GLU A 384 -16.07 -8.23 17.84
C GLU A 384 -16.56 -8.92 16.57
N LYS A 385 -16.61 -8.19 15.44
CA LYS A 385 -16.95 -8.76 14.13
C LYS A 385 -15.85 -9.72 13.66
N LEU A 386 -14.60 -9.28 13.74
CA LEU A 386 -13.43 -10.05 13.32
C LEU A 386 -13.26 -11.34 14.12
N GLY A 387 -13.50 -11.32 15.43
CA GLY A 387 -13.37 -12.49 16.32
C GLY A 387 -14.39 -13.60 16.06
N LYS A 388 -15.42 -13.35 15.25
CA LYS A 388 -16.41 -14.35 14.82
C LYS A 388 -16.03 -15.03 13.49
N MET A 389 -14.94 -14.61 12.86
CA MET A 389 -14.53 -15.08 11.54
C MET A 389 -13.47 -16.18 11.65
N GLU A 390 -13.56 -17.18 10.79
CA GLU A 390 -12.47 -18.12 10.54
C GLU A 390 -11.55 -17.54 9.47
N LEU A 391 -10.46 -16.91 9.90
CA LEU A 391 -9.57 -16.17 8.99
C LEU A 391 -8.77 -17.10 8.07
N GLU A 392 -8.64 -16.68 6.81
CA GLU A 392 -7.82 -17.37 5.81
C GLU A 392 -6.38 -17.61 6.31
N PRO A 393 -5.86 -18.85 6.24
CA PRO A 393 -4.51 -19.13 6.72
C PRO A 393 -3.44 -18.46 5.84
N PRO A 394 -2.18 -18.40 6.29
CA PRO A 394 -1.08 -17.92 5.48
C PRO A 394 -0.92 -18.71 4.18
N ILE A 395 -0.55 -18.02 3.10
CA ILE A 395 -0.19 -18.65 1.83
C ILE A 395 1.14 -19.38 2.01
N ARG A 396 1.12 -20.71 1.82
CA ARG A 396 2.33 -21.52 1.66
C ARG A 396 2.73 -21.60 0.19
N SER A 397 4.01 -21.87 -0.06
CA SER A 397 4.50 -22.08 -1.43
C SER A 397 3.79 -23.26 -2.07
N ILE A 398 3.39 -23.11 -3.33
CA ILE A 398 2.85 -24.18 -4.18
C ILE A 398 3.77 -25.41 -4.25
N SER A 399 5.09 -25.23 -4.08
CA SER A 399 6.07 -26.32 -4.03
C SER A 399 5.97 -27.16 -2.75
N CYS A 400 5.37 -26.64 -1.68
CA CYS A 400 5.37 -27.22 -0.33
C CYS A 400 3.97 -27.62 0.18
N VAL A 401 2.93 -27.43 -0.62
CA VAL A 401 1.57 -27.93 -0.34
C VAL A 401 1.38 -29.35 -0.85
N SER A 402 0.28 -29.99 -0.44
CA SER A 402 -0.09 -31.34 -0.91
C SER A 402 -0.32 -31.38 -2.42
N TRP A 403 -0.21 -32.56 -3.03
CA TRP A 403 -0.51 -32.73 -4.46
C TRP A 403 -1.94 -32.33 -4.82
N LYS A 404 -2.90 -32.69 -3.98
CA LYS A 404 -4.32 -32.32 -4.16
C LYS A 404 -4.50 -30.81 -4.16
N GLU A 405 -3.98 -30.11 -3.16
CA GLU A 405 -4.09 -28.65 -3.06
C GLU A 405 -3.35 -27.96 -4.21
N ARG A 406 -2.19 -28.48 -4.63
CA ARG A 406 -1.45 -27.97 -5.79
C ARG A 406 -2.29 -28.06 -7.06
N GLU A 407 -2.91 -29.21 -7.33
CA GLU A 407 -3.78 -29.43 -8.48
C GLU A 407 -4.98 -28.46 -8.45
N GLU A 408 -5.64 -28.32 -7.31
CA GLU A 408 -6.76 -27.39 -7.12
C GLU A 408 -6.35 -25.93 -7.42
N ARG A 409 -5.25 -25.45 -6.82
CA ARG A 409 -4.74 -24.09 -7.04
C ARG A 409 -4.38 -23.85 -8.50
N MET A 410 -3.72 -24.81 -9.15
CA MET A 410 -3.33 -24.72 -10.56
C MET A 410 -4.55 -24.66 -11.48
N ASN A 411 -5.54 -25.54 -11.26
CA ASN A 411 -6.77 -25.56 -12.04
C ASN A 411 -7.53 -24.24 -11.90
N LEU A 412 -7.75 -23.77 -10.66
CA LEU A 412 -8.40 -22.48 -10.41
C LEU A 412 -7.69 -21.32 -11.10
N TYR A 413 -6.37 -21.24 -10.96
CA TYR A 413 -5.59 -20.16 -11.54
C TYR A 413 -5.54 -20.23 -13.07
N TYR A 414 -5.44 -21.42 -13.65
CA TYR A 414 -5.47 -21.60 -15.10
C TYR A 414 -6.83 -21.20 -15.70
N THR A 415 -7.94 -21.63 -15.08
CA THR A 415 -9.29 -21.20 -15.47
C THR A 415 -9.44 -19.68 -15.39
N PHE A 416 -8.93 -19.05 -14.32
CA PHE A 416 -8.90 -17.59 -14.23
C PHE A 416 -8.15 -16.93 -15.39
N LEU A 417 -6.98 -17.47 -15.77
CA LEU A 417 -6.20 -16.93 -16.87
C LEU A 417 -6.91 -17.06 -18.22
N GLU A 418 -7.53 -18.21 -18.52
CA GLU A 418 -8.28 -18.38 -19.77
C GLU A 418 -9.50 -17.45 -19.82
N ASN A 419 -10.22 -17.27 -18.71
CA ASN A 419 -11.31 -16.30 -18.62
C ASN A 419 -10.82 -14.86 -18.86
N LYS A 420 -9.71 -14.46 -18.21
CA LYS A 420 -9.11 -13.13 -18.42
C LYS A 420 -8.65 -12.91 -19.86
N LYS A 421 -8.07 -13.93 -20.49
CA LYS A 421 -7.63 -13.89 -21.88
C LYS A 421 -8.82 -13.70 -22.83
N GLU A 422 -9.93 -14.36 -22.56
CA GLU A 422 -11.16 -14.17 -23.34
C GLU A 422 -11.77 -12.78 -23.12
N ASP A 423 -11.78 -12.27 -21.89
CA ASP A 423 -12.19 -10.89 -21.61
C ASP A 423 -11.34 -9.87 -22.39
N TYR A 424 -10.01 -10.01 -22.35
CA TYR A 424 -9.10 -9.15 -23.12
C TYR A 424 -9.34 -9.28 -24.62
N ARG A 425 -9.61 -10.48 -25.12
CA ARG A 425 -9.94 -10.69 -26.54
C ARG A 425 -11.20 -9.92 -26.92
N LYS A 426 -12.26 -9.97 -26.11
CA LYS A 426 -13.49 -9.21 -26.30
C LYS A 426 -13.24 -7.70 -26.25
N THR A 427 -12.48 -7.22 -25.26
CA THR A 427 -12.12 -5.79 -25.17
C THR A 427 -11.37 -5.31 -26.42
N VAL A 428 -10.39 -6.08 -26.89
CA VAL A 428 -9.63 -5.73 -28.11
C VAL A 428 -10.53 -5.71 -29.35
N LEU A 429 -11.48 -6.63 -29.46
CA LEU A 429 -12.45 -6.64 -30.57
C LEU A 429 -13.35 -5.40 -30.53
N ASN A 430 -13.88 -5.04 -29.36
CA ASN A 430 -14.70 -3.84 -29.20
C ASN A 430 -13.92 -2.56 -29.54
N LEU A 431 -12.71 -2.40 -29.00
CA LEU A 431 -11.85 -1.26 -29.30
C LEU A 431 -11.49 -1.17 -30.80
N ARG A 432 -11.36 -2.30 -31.50
CA ARG A 432 -11.14 -2.31 -32.96
C ARG A 432 -12.37 -1.85 -33.73
N ALA A 433 -13.57 -2.24 -33.28
CA ALA A 433 -14.83 -1.79 -33.87
C ALA A 433 -15.01 -0.28 -33.69
N GLU A 434 -14.88 0.23 -32.46
CA GLU A 434 -14.95 1.66 -32.14
C GLU A 434 -13.92 2.48 -32.93
N ASN A 435 -12.68 2.01 -33.01
CA ASN A 435 -11.65 2.69 -33.82
C ASN A 435 -11.98 2.74 -35.31
N LYS A 436 -12.68 1.73 -35.84
CA LYS A 436 -13.13 1.72 -37.24
C LYS A 436 -14.23 2.76 -37.45
N GLU A 437 -15.18 2.86 -36.52
CA GLU A 437 -16.25 3.86 -36.55
C GLU A 437 -15.70 5.28 -36.45
N LEU A 438 -14.84 5.56 -35.47
CA LEU A 438 -14.19 6.87 -35.33
C LEU A 438 -13.37 7.26 -36.56
N LYS A 439 -12.67 6.31 -37.19
CA LYS A 439 -11.95 6.57 -38.46
C LYS A 439 -12.91 6.96 -39.58
N ASN A 440 -14.08 6.32 -39.67
CA ASN A 440 -15.09 6.66 -40.66
C ASN A 440 -15.70 8.04 -40.40
N GLU A 441 -15.98 8.39 -39.15
CA GLU A 441 -16.45 9.72 -38.76
C GLU A 441 -15.42 10.81 -39.08
N ILE A 442 -14.15 10.60 -38.71
CA ILE A 442 -13.06 11.51 -39.04
C ILE A 442 -12.95 11.72 -40.56
N ASN A 443 -13.07 10.65 -41.35
CA ASN A 443 -13.04 10.75 -42.81
C ASN A 443 -14.24 11.55 -43.36
N THR A 444 -15.42 11.37 -42.78
CA THR A 444 -16.63 12.14 -43.12
C THR A 444 -16.46 13.62 -42.80
N VAL A 445 -15.99 13.96 -41.60
CA VAL A 445 -15.72 15.35 -41.18
C VAL A 445 -14.66 16.01 -42.06
N LYS A 446 -13.58 15.29 -42.42
CA LYS A 446 -12.55 15.78 -43.35
C LYS A 446 -13.12 16.10 -44.72
N LYS A 447 -13.98 15.22 -45.27
CA LYS A 447 -14.68 15.46 -46.54
C LYS A 447 -15.59 16.69 -46.47
N MET A 448 -16.36 16.86 -45.38
CA MET A 448 -17.23 18.02 -45.18
C MET A 448 -16.45 19.34 -45.07
N LYS A 449 -15.33 19.35 -44.33
CA LYS A 449 -14.46 20.53 -44.25
C LYS A 449 -13.89 20.91 -45.61
N ASN A 450 -13.38 19.94 -46.38
CA ASN A 450 -12.89 20.19 -47.74
C ASN A 450 -13.99 20.72 -48.67
N HIS A 451 -15.20 20.18 -48.59
CA HIS A 451 -16.33 20.62 -49.42
C HIS A 451 -16.79 22.06 -49.06
N SER A 452 -16.76 22.41 -47.77
CA SER A 452 -17.05 23.78 -47.29
C SER A 452 -15.98 24.78 -47.75
N PHE A 453 -14.70 24.38 -47.72
CA PHE A 453 -13.56 25.16 -48.21
C PHE A 453 -13.66 25.43 -49.71
N TYR A 454 -13.95 24.39 -50.52
CA TYR A 454 -14.19 24.54 -51.97
C TYR A 454 -15.39 25.45 -52.29
N LYS A 455 -16.51 25.33 -51.57
CA LYS A 455 -17.66 26.24 -51.73
C LYS A 455 -17.30 27.70 -51.44
N ARG A 456 -16.46 27.94 -50.43
CA ARG A 456 -16.00 29.29 -50.06
C ARG A 456 -15.00 29.86 -51.06
N LEU A 457 -14.14 29.01 -51.63
CA LEU A 457 -13.20 29.36 -52.70
C LEU A 457 -13.93 29.72 -54.00
N LEU A 458 -14.92 28.91 -54.41
CA LEU A 458 -15.73 29.16 -55.59
C LEU A 458 -16.53 30.47 -55.48
N ARG A 459 -17.11 30.77 -54.31
CA ARG A 459 -17.76 32.08 -54.06
C ARG A 459 -16.81 33.28 -54.16
N LYS A 460 -15.54 33.10 -53.82
CA LYS A 460 -14.53 34.17 -53.95
C LYS A 460 -14.01 34.34 -55.38
N LEU A 461 -14.14 33.32 -56.23
CA LEU A 461 -13.77 33.36 -57.65
C LEU A 461 -14.92 33.81 -58.56
N SER A 462 -16.13 33.95 -58.02
CA SER A 462 -17.34 34.40 -58.73
C SER A 462 -17.81 35.81 -58.31
N CYS A 463 -16.94 36.54 -57.59
CA CYS A 463 -16.96 37.99 -57.44
C CYS A 463 -15.69 38.54 -58.10
#